data_AF-A0A9D6HTS1-F1
#
_entry.id   AF-A0A9D6HTS1-F1
#
_cell.length_a   1.000
_cell.length_b   1.000
_cell.length_c   1.000
_cell.angle_alpha   90.00
_cell.angle_beta   90.00
_cell.angle_gamma   90.00
#
_symmetry.space_group_name_H-M   'P 1'
#
loop_
_entity.id
_entity.type
_entity.pdbx_description
1 polymer ?
#
loop_
_entity_poly.entity_id
_entity_poly.type
_entity_poly.pdbx_seq_one_letter_code
_entity_poly.pdbx_strand_id
1 'polypeptide(L)'
;LGASLFTAFWGGAATRGADLAIFNPTDNWASVSDRRYEGVTEGLPDWASRIFSNKVTYVLRTFTQNYLTYLSPGFLFIQGAGEWTYGMISGRGVLYLFEIILLTAAIIAIVRRKSFKGANFILIWILLAPIPAALTKGSGYAANRATVMMPAILILSAYGLVYLQEILKRKYLVPGVIFVLTLSFIGFAEDYLYHAPAKGAESMKYGMGEAVSYINENEAKYDQIVVSRSLGVPHIWVAFYEKLDPRLVQEASLKWAEQQQESGVVYTDQLGSYRLGKYIFGDINLEDIVRTGKKSLVMGRPWEFKAGNNIVKTVNYPNLAPHILIVDLGVK
;
A
#
# COMPACT_ATOMS: atom_id res chain seq x y z
N LEU A 1 -1.39 23.69 10.45
CA LEU A 1 -1.69 22.84 11.64
C LEU A 1 -3.20 22.73 11.87
N GLY A 2 -3.94 23.81 12.15
CA GLY A 2 -5.39 23.74 12.42
C GLY A 2 -6.23 23.16 11.27
N ALA A 3 -6.10 23.70 10.05
CA ALA A 3 -6.79 23.17 8.87
C ALA A 3 -6.36 21.72 8.53
N SER A 4 -5.08 21.40 8.74
CA SER A 4 -4.49 20.07 8.53
C SER A 4 -5.05 19.01 9.49
N LEU A 5 -5.23 19.39 10.76
CA LEU A 5 -5.81 18.54 11.79
C LEU A 5 -7.32 18.41 11.60
N PHE A 6 -8.01 19.51 11.25
CA PHE A 6 -9.43 19.46 10.94
C PHE A 6 -9.73 18.57 9.74
N THR A 7 -8.97 18.65 8.64
CA THR A 7 -9.17 17.75 7.49
C THR A 7 -8.78 16.31 7.80
N ALA A 8 -7.77 16.08 8.64
CA ALA A 8 -7.36 14.74 9.06
C ALA A 8 -8.42 14.04 9.93
N PHE A 9 -9.08 14.76 10.84
CA PHE A 9 -10.02 14.19 11.81
C PHE A 9 -11.51 14.38 11.43
N TRP A 10 -11.86 15.41 10.66
CA TRP A 10 -13.24 15.77 10.29
C TRP A 10 -13.46 15.98 8.78
N GLY A 11 -12.43 15.88 7.93
CA GLY A 11 -12.54 15.96 6.47
C GLY A 11 -12.63 14.59 5.79
N GLY A 12 -12.45 14.56 4.45
CA GLY A 12 -12.48 13.32 3.66
C GLY A 12 -11.41 12.26 4.02
N ALA A 13 -10.39 12.63 4.79
CA ALA A 13 -9.44 11.66 5.36
C ALA A 13 -10.10 10.80 6.46
N ALA A 14 -11.04 11.36 7.23
CA ALA A 14 -11.75 10.65 8.28
C ALA A 14 -12.76 9.64 7.70
N THR A 15 -13.46 10.00 6.62
CA THR A 15 -14.37 9.08 5.92
C THR A 15 -13.60 7.90 5.31
N ARG A 16 -12.44 8.15 4.70
CA ARG A 16 -11.55 7.09 4.23
C ARG A 16 -10.98 6.23 5.37
N GLY A 17 -10.60 6.86 6.49
CA GLY A 17 -10.15 6.15 7.68
C GLY A 17 -11.23 5.20 8.23
N ALA A 18 -12.48 5.66 8.29
CA ALA A 18 -13.62 4.85 8.70
C ALA A 18 -13.91 3.70 7.71
N ASP A 19 -13.81 3.95 6.40
CA ASP A 19 -13.97 2.90 5.39
C ASP A 19 -12.87 1.85 5.47
N LEU A 20 -11.63 2.23 5.80
CA LEU A 20 -10.53 1.29 5.98
C LEU A 20 -10.55 0.57 7.33
N ALA A 21 -11.44 0.93 8.24
CA ALA A 21 -11.46 0.36 9.58
C ALA A 21 -12.10 -1.06 9.61
N ILE A 22 -11.65 -1.89 10.54
CA ILE A 22 -12.21 -3.23 10.77
C ILE A 22 -13.68 -3.22 11.22
N PHE A 23 -14.19 -2.06 11.63
CA PHE A 23 -15.59 -1.86 12.01
C PHE A 23 -16.53 -1.75 10.81
N ASN A 24 -16.01 -1.69 9.59
CA ASN A 24 -16.80 -1.62 8.37
C ASN A 24 -16.31 -2.64 7.32
N PRO A 25 -16.37 -3.96 7.59
CA PRO A 25 -15.76 -4.96 6.73
C PRO A 25 -16.36 -4.95 5.31
N THR A 26 -15.53 -5.19 4.30
CA THR A 26 -15.90 -5.08 2.88
C THR A 26 -16.97 -6.08 2.45
N ASP A 27 -17.11 -7.18 3.17
CA ASP A 27 -18.11 -8.22 2.95
C ASP A 27 -19.48 -7.88 3.58
N ASN A 28 -19.65 -6.66 4.11
CA ASN A 28 -20.86 -6.23 4.81
C ASN A 28 -21.29 -7.18 5.95
N TRP A 29 -20.32 -7.72 6.69
CA TRP A 29 -20.52 -8.68 7.80
C TRP A 29 -21.00 -10.07 7.36
N ALA A 30 -20.91 -10.41 6.08
CA ALA A 30 -21.25 -11.74 5.58
C ALA A 30 -20.49 -12.84 6.33
N SER A 31 -19.18 -12.69 6.55
CA SER A 31 -18.37 -13.65 7.31
C SER A 31 -18.87 -13.93 8.74
N VAL A 32 -19.49 -12.93 9.39
CA VAL A 32 -20.12 -13.13 10.71
C VAL A 32 -21.41 -13.94 10.59
N SER A 33 -22.20 -13.67 9.56
CA SER A 33 -23.43 -14.41 9.24
C SER A 33 -23.10 -15.86 8.86
N ASP A 34 -22.12 -16.07 8.00
CA ASP A 34 -21.69 -17.38 7.51
C ASP A 34 -21.19 -18.25 8.66
N ARG A 35 -20.28 -17.72 9.50
CA ARG A 35 -19.79 -18.42 10.69
C ARG A 35 -20.92 -18.78 11.67
N ARG A 36 -21.96 -17.94 11.77
CA ARG A 36 -23.14 -18.24 12.59
C ARG A 36 -23.95 -19.38 11.99
N TYR A 37 -24.20 -19.33 10.68
CA TYR A 37 -24.93 -20.35 9.93
C TYR A 37 -24.23 -21.71 9.98
N GLU A 38 -22.91 -21.74 9.77
CA GLU A 38 -22.06 -22.92 9.93
C GLU A 38 -22.24 -23.52 11.33
N GLY A 39 -22.08 -22.71 12.39
CA GLY A 39 -22.23 -23.18 13.76
C GLY A 39 -23.58 -23.82 14.03
N VAL A 40 -24.68 -23.19 13.60
CA VAL A 40 -26.04 -23.73 13.79
C VAL A 40 -26.25 -25.03 13.01
N THR A 41 -25.72 -25.11 11.79
CA THR A 41 -25.83 -26.30 10.94
C THR A 41 -25.09 -27.50 11.54
N GLU A 42 -23.96 -27.27 12.20
CA GLU A 42 -23.16 -28.28 12.92
C GLU A 42 -23.72 -28.61 14.32
N GLY A 43 -24.88 -28.07 14.69
CA GLY A 43 -25.57 -28.40 15.94
C GLY A 43 -25.30 -27.46 17.13
N LEU A 44 -24.61 -26.33 16.93
CA LEU A 44 -24.47 -25.31 17.97
C LEU A 44 -25.83 -24.59 18.17
N PRO A 45 -26.36 -24.48 19.40
CA PRO A 45 -27.59 -23.73 19.63
C PRO A 45 -27.50 -22.27 19.15
N ASP A 46 -28.59 -21.72 18.59
CA ASP A 46 -28.59 -20.36 18.00
C ASP A 46 -28.12 -19.28 18.99
N TRP A 47 -28.52 -19.38 20.26
CA TRP A 47 -28.09 -18.44 21.30
C TRP A 47 -26.58 -18.46 21.52
N ALA A 48 -25.95 -19.64 21.50
CA ALA A 48 -24.51 -19.80 21.65
C ALA A 48 -23.79 -19.29 20.40
N SER A 49 -24.31 -19.62 19.21
CA SER A 49 -23.79 -19.11 17.94
C SER A 49 -23.78 -17.58 17.89
N ARG A 50 -24.81 -16.90 18.42
CA ARG A 50 -24.85 -15.42 18.53
C ARG A 50 -23.78 -14.85 19.47
N ILE A 51 -23.43 -15.56 20.55
CA ILE A 51 -22.37 -15.12 21.48
C ILE A 51 -20.99 -15.20 20.81
N PHE A 52 -20.73 -16.26 20.05
CA PHE A 52 -19.43 -16.47 19.40
C PHE A 52 -19.29 -15.78 18.03
N SER A 53 -20.40 -15.57 17.33
CA SER A 53 -20.44 -15.01 15.97
C SER A 53 -21.25 -13.71 15.98
N ASN A 54 -20.61 -12.65 16.49
CA ASN A 54 -21.14 -11.28 16.44
C ASN A 54 -20.04 -10.28 16.06
N LYS A 55 -20.45 -9.04 15.81
CA LYS A 55 -19.58 -7.94 15.36
C LYS A 55 -18.45 -7.64 16.36
N VAL A 56 -18.73 -7.68 17.66
CA VAL A 56 -17.73 -7.41 18.71
C VAL A 56 -16.67 -8.50 18.71
N THR A 57 -17.08 -9.78 18.69
CA THR A 57 -16.14 -10.90 18.63
C THR A 57 -15.30 -10.88 17.36
N TYR A 58 -15.91 -10.54 16.21
CA TYR A 58 -15.19 -10.37 14.94
C TYR A 58 -14.13 -9.27 15.04
N VAL A 59 -14.52 -8.08 15.49
CA VAL A 59 -13.61 -6.93 15.60
C VAL A 59 -12.47 -7.23 16.57
N LEU A 60 -12.77 -7.77 17.75
CA LEU A 60 -11.75 -8.13 18.74
C LEU A 60 -10.79 -9.18 18.18
N ARG A 61 -11.32 -10.25 17.56
CA ARG A 61 -10.48 -11.29 16.96
C ARG A 61 -9.57 -10.72 15.87
N THR A 62 -10.12 -9.93 14.95
CA THR A 62 -9.36 -9.32 13.85
C THR A 62 -8.32 -8.34 14.36
N PHE A 63 -8.68 -7.48 15.32
CA PHE A 63 -7.74 -6.56 15.96
C PHE A 63 -6.59 -7.31 16.64
N THR A 64 -6.91 -8.30 17.49
CA THR A 64 -5.90 -9.08 18.20
C THR A 64 -4.99 -9.83 17.22
N GLN A 65 -5.55 -10.44 16.18
CA GLN A 65 -4.77 -11.12 15.15
C GLN A 65 -3.82 -10.14 14.45
N ASN A 66 -4.34 -9.02 13.96
CA ASN A 66 -3.53 -8.02 13.25
C ASN A 66 -2.44 -7.42 14.15
N TYR A 67 -2.80 -7.09 15.40
CA TYR A 67 -1.87 -6.54 16.39
C TYR A 67 -0.73 -7.51 16.70
N LEU A 68 -1.06 -8.78 16.97
CA LEU A 68 -0.06 -9.81 17.27
C LEU A 68 0.81 -10.14 16.06
N THR A 69 0.28 -10.06 14.83
CA THR A 69 1.08 -10.22 13.61
C THR A 69 2.25 -9.24 13.59
N TYR A 70 2.02 -7.95 13.86
CA TYR A 70 3.06 -6.92 13.86
C TYR A 70 4.18 -7.14 14.90
N LEU A 71 3.89 -7.87 15.98
CA LEU A 71 4.86 -8.23 17.02
C LEU A 71 5.42 -9.65 16.85
N SER A 72 4.95 -10.41 15.86
CA SER A 72 5.34 -11.79 15.67
C SER A 72 6.76 -11.91 15.10
N PRO A 73 7.53 -12.94 15.48
CA PRO A 73 8.83 -13.21 14.86
C PRO A 73 8.72 -13.45 13.34
N GLY A 74 7.59 -14.01 12.89
CA GLY A 74 7.30 -14.23 11.49
C GLY A 74 7.28 -12.92 10.69
N PHE A 75 6.57 -11.91 11.17
CA PHE A 75 6.59 -10.58 10.56
C PHE A 75 7.95 -9.89 10.74
N LEU A 76 8.49 -9.89 11.97
CA LEU A 76 9.70 -9.13 12.30
C LEU A 76 10.94 -9.63 11.56
N PHE A 77 11.14 -10.95 11.42
CA PHE A 77 12.44 -11.49 10.97
C PHE A 77 12.36 -12.42 9.75
N ILE A 78 11.16 -12.86 9.33
CA ILE A 78 11.02 -13.88 8.28
C ILE A 78 10.31 -13.32 7.04
N GLN A 79 9.02 -13.01 7.16
CA GLN A 79 8.10 -12.71 6.05
C GLN A 79 7.97 -11.22 5.75
N GLY A 80 7.97 -10.38 6.79
CA GLY A 80 7.78 -8.92 6.70
C GLY A 80 6.56 -8.51 5.88
N ALA A 81 6.76 -7.71 4.83
CA ALA A 81 5.65 -7.20 4.03
C ALA A 81 4.89 -8.31 3.27
N GLY A 82 3.56 -8.31 3.38
CA GLY A 82 2.69 -9.23 2.63
C GLY A 82 2.34 -8.75 1.22
N GLU A 83 2.90 -7.63 0.80
CA GLU A 83 2.65 -6.98 -0.49
C GLU A 83 3.92 -6.31 -1.02
N TRP A 84 3.94 -6.00 -2.31
CA TRP A 84 5.06 -5.35 -3.01
C TRP A 84 4.85 -3.84 -3.23
N THR A 85 3.80 -3.27 -2.63
CA THR A 85 3.52 -1.82 -2.72
C THR A 85 4.56 -1.02 -1.93
N TYR A 86 4.68 0.27 -2.22
CA TYR A 86 5.60 1.20 -1.54
C TYR A 86 7.08 0.79 -1.55
N GLY A 87 7.50 -0.01 -2.54
CA GLY A 87 8.90 -0.45 -2.69
C GLY A 87 9.31 -1.54 -1.70
N MET A 88 8.35 -2.22 -1.08
CA MET A 88 8.63 -3.33 -0.16
C MET A 88 8.98 -4.61 -0.91
N ILE A 89 9.84 -5.42 -0.31
CA ILE A 89 10.19 -6.75 -0.82
C ILE A 89 9.45 -7.77 0.04
N SER A 90 8.42 -8.40 -0.53
CA SER A 90 7.68 -9.43 0.19
C SER A 90 8.53 -10.68 0.44
N GLY A 91 8.32 -11.31 1.60
CA GLY A 91 9.06 -12.50 2.02
C GLY A 91 10.41 -12.19 2.67
N ARG A 92 10.61 -10.95 3.11
CA ARG A 92 11.79 -10.49 3.84
C ARG A 92 11.35 -9.82 5.13
N GLY A 93 11.89 -10.26 6.26
CA GLY A 93 11.62 -9.65 7.57
C GLY A 93 11.89 -8.15 7.60
N VAL A 94 11.14 -7.41 8.42
CA VAL A 94 11.37 -5.97 8.62
C VAL A 94 12.65 -5.66 9.40
N LEU A 95 13.20 -6.67 10.09
CA LEU A 95 14.48 -6.66 10.78
C LEU A 95 15.35 -7.81 10.27
N TYR A 96 16.66 -7.67 10.45
CA TYR A 96 17.59 -8.74 10.13
C TYR A 96 17.64 -9.80 11.22
N LEU A 97 17.87 -11.07 10.85
CA LEU A 97 17.90 -12.19 11.80
C LEU A 97 18.93 -12.01 12.93
N PHE A 98 20.08 -11.39 12.65
CA PHE A 98 21.10 -11.16 13.69
C PHE A 98 20.63 -10.17 14.77
N GLU A 99 19.65 -9.31 14.46
CA GLU A 99 19.09 -8.38 15.44
C GLU A 99 18.31 -9.10 16.54
N ILE A 100 17.90 -10.36 16.35
CA ILE A 100 17.33 -11.19 17.43
C ILE A 100 18.31 -11.26 18.61
N ILE A 101 19.60 -11.43 18.33
CA ILE A 101 20.64 -11.51 19.37
C ILE A 101 20.75 -10.16 20.10
N LEU A 102 20.73 -9.06 19.36
CA LEU A 102 20.84 -7.71 19.93
C LEU A 102 19.61 -7.35 20.76
N LEU A 103 18.40 -7.62 20.26
CA LEU A 103 17.15 -7.35 20.96
C LEU A 103 17.02 -8.23 22.21
N THR A 104 17.42 -9.50 22.14
CA THR A 104 17.47 -10.38 23.31
C THR A 104 18.43 -9.84 24.37
N ALA A 105 19.62 -9.39 23.94
CA ALA A 105 20.58 -8.76 24.84
C ALA A 105 20.03 -7.47 25.46
N ALA A 106 19.30 -6.65 24.71
CA ALA A 106 18.66 -5.44 25.20
C ALA A 106 17.61 -5.75 26.27
N ILE A 107 16.76 -6.77 26.06
CA ILE A 107 15.78 -7.22 27.05
C ILE A 107 16.49 -7.69 28.33
N ILE A 108 17.51 -8.53 28.21
CA ILE A 108 18.30 -9.00 29.37
C ILE A 108 18.92 -7.81 30.13
N ALA A 109 19.47 -6.83 29.40
CA ALA A 109 20.05 -5.62 29.97
C ALA A 109 19.02 -4.79 30.76
N ILE A 110 17.83 -4.57 30.19
CA ILE A 110 16.72 -3.85 30.83
C ILE A 110 16.31 -4.55 32.14
N VAL A 111 16.11 -5.87 32.11
CA VAL A 111 15.69 -6.64 33.29
C VAL A 111 16.77 -6.65 34.38
N ARG A 112 18.04 -6.87 34.01
CA ARG A 112 19.13 -7.06 34.98
C ARG A 112 19.65 -5.76 35.58
N ARG A 113 19.73 -4.69 34.79
CA ARG A 113 20.39 -3.44 35.22
C ARG A 113 19.41 -2.39 35.72
N LYS A 114 18.15 -2.39 35.26
CA LYS A 114 17.16 -1.34 35.51
C LYS A 114 17.67 0.09 35.29
N SER A 115 18.78 0.26 34.57
CA SER A 115 19.53 1.52 34.45
C SER A 115 19.21 2.29 33.18
N PHE A 116 18.45 1.68 32.25
CA PHE A 116 18.06 2.34 31.02
C PHE A 116 16.91 3.31 31.29
N LYS A 117 17.27 4.56 31.63
CA LYS A 117 16.32 5.67 31.79
C LYS A 117 15.55 5.83 30.49
N GLY A 118 14.21 5.71 30.56
CA GLY A 118 13.35 5.76 29.37
C GLY A 118 13.00 4.41 28.74
N ALA A 119 13.46 3.28 29.30
CA ALA A 119 13.09 1.94 28.81
C ALA A 119 11.57 1.76 28.71
N ASN A 120 10.82 2.19 29.73
CA ASN A 120 9.36 2.11 29.74
C ASN A 120 8.74 2.89 28.58
N PHE A 121 9.27 4.07 28.26
CA PHE A 121 8.78 4.87 27.14
C PHE A 121 8.99 4.14 25.81
N ILE A 122 10.17 3.55 25.60
CA ILE A 122 10.49 2.79 24.38
C ILE A 122 9.61 1.54 24.27
N LEU A 123 9.41 0.80 25.36
CA LEU A 123 8.55 -0.38 25.38
C LEU A 123 7.09 0.00 25.11
N ILE A 124 6.58 1.06 25.73
CA ILE A 124 5.24 1.58 25.46
C ILE A 124 5.12 2.02 24.00
N TRP A 125 6.13 2.67 23.43
CA TRP A 125 6.14 3.06 22.02
C TRP A 125 6.01 1.82 21.12
N ILE A 126 6.80 0.76 21.35
CA ILE A 126 6.70 -0.48 20.58
C ILE A 126 5.31 -1.12 20.71
N LEU A 127 4.71 -1.09 21.90
CA LEU A 127 3.38 -1.68 22.13
C LEU A 127 2.23 -0.83 21.57
N LEU A 128 2.37 0.49 21.52
CA LEU A 128 1.32 1.38 20.99
C LEU A 128 1.41 1.53 19.47
N ALA A 129 2.60 1.41 18.87
CA ALA A 129 2.81 1.65 17.44
C ALA A 129 1.94 0.78 16.50
N PRO A 130 1.68 -0.51 16.78
CA PRO A 130 0.81 -1.33 15.92
C PRO A 130 -0.69 -1.02 16.04
N ILE A 131 -1.14 -0.26 17.06
CA ILE A 131 -2.58 -0.07 17.31
C ILE A 131 -3.31 0.54 16.11
N PRO A 132 -2.85 1.66 15.51
CA PRO A 132 -3.51 2.23 14.34
C PRO A 132 -3.54 1.25 13.17
N ALA A 133 -2.48 0.47 12.98
CA ALA A 133 -2.38 -0.52 11.91
C ALA A 133 -3.34 -1.69 12.13
N ALA A 134 -3.49 -2.17 13.38
CA ALA A 134 -4.35 -3.28 13.73
C ALA A 134 -5.85 -2.95 13.61
N LEU A 135 -6.22 -1.67 13.66
CA LEU A 135 -7.59 -1.18 13.46
C LEU A 135 -8.02 -1.09 11.99
N THR A 136 -7.12 -1.39 11.05
CA THR A 136 -7.41 -1.34 9.61
C THR A 136 -7.68 -2.72 9.01
N LYS A 137 -8.45 -2.74 7.92
CA LYS A 137 -8.66 -3.93 7.08
C LYS A 137 -7.32 -4.48 6.59
N GLY A 138 -7.20 -5.81 6.59
CA GLY A 138 -6.02 -6.55 6.16
C GLY A 138 -5.57 -7.59 7.19
N SER A 139 -4.52 -8.34 6.85
CA SER A 139 -3.98 -9.47 7.64
C SER A 139 -2.88 -9.09 8.64
N GLY A 140 -2.60 -7.79 8.81
CA GLY A 140 -1.51 -7.30 9.68
C GLY A 140 -0.11 -7.35 9.06
N TYR A 141 0.01 -7.58 7.75
CA TYR A 141 1.29 -7.66 7.03
C TYR A 141 1.65 -6.40 6.21
N ALA A 142 0.92 -5.30 6.39
CA ALA A 142 1.22 -4.02 5.75
C ALA A 142 2.40 -3.34 6.46
N ALA A 143 3.63 -3.54 5.97
CA ALA A 143 4.84 -3.17 6.69
C ALA A 143 5.10 -1.65 6.74
N ASN A 144 4.51 -0.85 5.84
CA ASN A 144 4.55 0.63 5.91
C ASN A 144 3.99 1.15 7.23
N ARG A 145 3.02 0.44 7.79
CA ARG A 145 2.38 0.81 9.06
C ARG A 145 3.27 0.47 10.26
N ALA A 146 4.21 -0.46 10.11
CA ALA A 146 5.18 -0.82 11.14
C ALA A 146 6.36 0.17 11.23
N THR A 147 6.56 1.04 10.24
CA THR A 147 7.66 2.03 10.21
C THR A 147 7.70 2.91 11.46
N VAL A 148 6.54 3.21 12.07
CA VAL A 148 6.44 4.00 13.32
C VAL A 148 7.11 3.30 14.51
N MET A 149 7.17 1.97 14.51
CA MET A 149 7.80 1.16 15.56
C MET A 149 9.33 1.07 15.39
N MET A 150 9.84 1.26 14.16
CA MET A 150 11.24 0.99 13.81
C MET A 150 12.27 1.77 14.63
N PRO A 151 12.13 3.09 14.86
CA PRO A 151 13.12 3.83 15.64
C PRO A 151 13.29 3.27 17.07
N ALA A 152 12.19 2.86 17.71
CA ALA A 152 12.21 2.28 19.05
C ALA A 152 12.96 0.94 19.08
N ILE A 153 12.72 0.08 18.09
CA ILE A 153 13.41 -1.21 17.95
C ILE A 153 14.91 -0.99 17.70
N LEU A 154 15.29 -0.05 16.82
CA LEU A 154 16.70 0.23 16.53
C LEU A 154 17.46 0.76 17.76
N ILE A 155 16.80 1.57 18.60
CA ILE A 155 17.37 2.00 19.89
C ILE A 155 17.62 0.79 20.79
N LEU A 156 16.69 -0.17 20.86
CA LEU A 156 16.89 -1.41 21.61
C LEU A 156 18.02 -2.25 21.02
N SER A 157 18.10 -2.44 19.70
CA SER A 157 19.20 -3.15 19.04
C SER A 157 20.56 -2.54 19.40
N ALA A 158 20.67 -1.21 19.33
CA ALA A 158 21.90 -0.49 19.70
C ALA A 158 22.24 -0.65 21.20
N TYR A 159 21.25 -0.54 22.09
CA TYR A 159 21.44 -0.76 23.52
C TYR A 159 21.90 -2.19 23.83
N GLY A 160 21.33 -3.19 23.15
CA GLY A 160 21.75 -4.58 23.24
C GLY A 160 23.19 -4.81 22.80
N LEU A 161 23.64 -4.14 21.73
CA LEU A 161 25.03 -4.18 21.30
C LEU A 161 25.98 -3.60 22.35
N VAL A 162 25.63 -2.45 22.95
CA VAL A 162 26.41 -1.84 24.04
C VAL A 162 26.52 -2.79 25.23
N TYR A 163 25.40 -3.40 25.63
CA TYR A 163 25.39 -4.39 26.71
C TYR A 163 26.29 -5.60 26.43
N LEU A 164 26.23 -6.16 25.22
CA LEU A 164 27.10 -7.27 24.82
C LEU A 164 28.58 -6.88 24.81
N GLN A 165 28.89 -5.67 24.34
CA GLN A 165 30.26 -5.15 24.32
C GLN A 165 30.85 -5.09 25.73
N GLU A 166 30.08 -4.64 26.72
CA GLU A 166 30.53 -4.53 28.10
C GLU A 166 30.74 -5.90 28.79
N ILE A 167 29.90 -6.89 28.48
CA ILE A 167 30.00 -8.22 29.10
C ILE A 167 31.07 -9.06 28.44
N LEU A 168 31.08 -9.12 27.11
CA LEU A 168 32.00 -9.96 26.36
C LEU A 168 33.40 -9.35 26.29
N LYS A 169 33.51 -8.01 26.41
CA LYS A 169 34.77 -7.24 26.34
C LYS A 169 35.63 -7.60 25.13
N ARG A 170 34.99 -7.94 24.00
CA ARG A 170 35.65 -8.33 22.76
C ARG A 170 35.92 -7.09 21.90
N LYS A 171 37.19 -6.83 21.56
CA LYS A 171 37.58 -5.68 20.72
C LYS A 171 36.95 -5.66 19.33
N TYR A 172 36.51 -6.82 18.81
CA TYR A 172 35.97 -6.96 17.45
C TYR A 172 34.46 -7.19 17.40
N LEU A 173 33.73 -7.10 18.51
CA LEU A 173 32.28 -7.32 18.47
C LEU A 173 31.57 -6.23 17.65
N VAL A 174 31.77 -4.95 17.98
CA VAL A 174 31.14 -3.84 17.22
C VAL A 174 31.56 -3.85 15.74
N PRO A 175 32.86 -3.93 15.38
CA PRO A 175 33.25 -4.09 13.98
C PRO A 175 32.64 -5.31 13.30
N GLY A 176 32.51 -6.43 14.01
CA GLY A 176 31.88 -7.64 13.49
C GLY A 176 30.39 -7.47 13.21
N VAL A 177 29.65 -6.79 14.10
CA VAL A 177 28.23 -6.48 13.87
C VAL A 177 28.05 -5.50 12.71
N ILE A 178 28.92 -4.48 12.59
CA ILE A 178 28.92 -3.57 11.44
C ILE A 178 29.21 -4.35 10.15
N PHE A 179 30.16 -5.29 10.17
CA PHE A 179 30.46 -6.13 9.02
C PHE A 179 29.25 -6.99 8.60
N VAL A 180 28.57 -7.63 9.54
CA VAL A 180 27.35 -8.41 9.28
C VAL A 180 26.21 -7.53 8.76
N LEU A 181 26.03 -6.32 9.32
CA LEU A 181 25.07 -5.34 8.84
C LEU A 181 25.37 -4.95 7.38
N THR A 182 26.63 -4.67 7.06
CA THR A 182 27.06 -4.32 5.69
C THR A 182 26.79 -5.45 4.70
N LEU A 183 27.12 -6.70 5.06
CA LEU A 183 26.81 -7.85 4.20
C LEU A 183 25.29 -8.01 4.00
N SER A 184 24.51 -7.83 5.07
CA SER A 184 23.04 -7.89 5.01
C SER A 184 22.47 -6.79 4.11
N PHE A 185 23.04 -5.58 4.20
CA PHE A 185 22.66 -4.46 3.35
C PHE A 185 23.04 -4.68 1.89
N ILE A 186 24.21 -5.25 1.60
CA ILE A 186 24.61 -5.59 0.21
C ILE A 186 23.61 -6.58 -0.39
N GLY A 187 23.24 -7.64 0.34
CA GLY A 187 22.22 -8.59 -0.10
C GLY A 187 20.83 -7.96 -0.24
N PHE A 188 20.48 -6.98 0.60
CA PHE A 188 19.26 -6.20 0.42
C PHE A 188 19.32 -5.31 -0.82
N ALA A 189 20.43 -4.61 -1.05
CA ALA A 189 20.60 -3.69 -2.17
C ALA A 189 20.59 -4.43 -3.51
N GLU A 190 21.20 -5.61 -3.57
CA GLU A 190 21.16 -6.48 -4.75
C GLU A 190 19.71 -6.88 -5.09
N ASP A 191 18.98 -7.45 -4.13
CA ASP A 191 17.57 -7.79 -4.31
C ASP A 191 16.72 -6.58 -4.68
N TYR A 192 16.93 -5.44 -4.01
CA TYR A 192 16.15 -4.21 -4.22
C TYR A 192 16.40 -3.59 -5.59
N LEU A 193 17.65 -3.59 -6.07
CA LEU A 193 18.02 -2.94 -7.33
C LEU A 193 17.80 -3.84 -8.55
N TYR A 194 17.97 -5.16 -8.41
CA TYR A 194 17.97 -6.07 -9.56
C TYR A 194 16.74 -7.00 -9.61
N HIS A 195 16.16 -7.38 -8.47
CA HIS A 195 15.06 -8.35 -8.43
C HIS A 195 13.69 -7.74 -8.12
N ALA A 196 13.64 -6.76 -7.22
CA ALA A 196 12.42 -6.09 -6.82
C ALA A 196 11.73 -5.33 -7.96
N PRO A 197 12.42 -4.66 -8.91
CA PRO A 197 11.75 -3.92 -9.97
C PRO A 197 10.90 -4.82 -10.88
N ALA A 198 11.38 -6.03 -11.20
CA ALA A 198 10.64 -6.98 -12.02
C ALA A 198 9.46 -7.61 -11.26
N LYS A 199 9.67 -8.02 -10.00
CA LYS A 199 8.62 -8.65 -9.18
C LYS A 199 7.54 -7.66 -8.72
N GLY A 200 7.94 -6.44 -8.37
CA GLY A 200 7.07 -5.39 -7.87
C GLY A 200 6.49 -4.48 -8.96
N ALA A 201 6.81 -4.70 -10.23
CA ALA A 201 6.47 -3.79 -11.34
C ALA A 201 4.98 -3.43 -11.37
N GLU A 202 4.10 -4.43 -11.26
CA GLU A 202 2.66 -4.21 -11.26
C GLU A 202 2.17 -3.46 -10.01
N SER A 203 2.67 -3.85 -8.83
CA SER A 203 2.30 -3.23 -7.55
C SER A 203 2.76 -1.78 -7.46
N MET A 204 3.91 -1.47 -8.07
CA MET A 204 4.51 -0.13 -8.14
C MET A 204 3.99 0.70 -9.33
N LYS A 205 3.04 0.17 -10.12
CA LYS A 205 2.47 0.85 -11.31
C LYS A 205 3.57 1.28 -12.31
N TYR A 206 4.52 0.37 -12.55
CA TYR A 206 5.60 0.56 -13.51
C TYR A 206 5.09 1.03 -14.88
N GLY A 207 5.86 1.85 -15.60
CA GLY A 207 5.53 2.24 -16.97
C GLY A 207 4.55 3.41 -17.11
N MET A 208 3.84 3.82 -16.04
CA MET A 208 2.96 5.00 -16.10
C MET A 208 3.70 6.27 -16.51
N GLY A 209 4.92 6.47 -16.00
CA GLY A 209 5.74 7.63 -16.39
C GLY A 209 6.14 7.63 -17.85
N GLU A 210 6.56 6.48 -18.38
CA GLU A 210 6.89 6.36 -19.80
C GLU A 210 5.67 6.59 -20.69
N ALA A 211 4.52 6.03 -20.32
CA ALA A 211 3.29 6.19 -21.08
C ALA A 211 2.77 7.64 -21.08
N VAL A 212 2.75 8.30 -19.91
CA VAL A 212 2.32 9.70 -19.82
C VAL A 212 3.30 10.62 -20.55
N SER A 213 4.62 10.42 -20.42
CA SER A 213 5.59 11.21 -21.18
C SER A 213 5.40 11.11 -22.69
N TYR A 214 5.11 9.90 -23.21
CA TYR A 214 4.78 9.74 -24.63
C TYR A 214 3.52 10.51 -25.02
N ILE A 215 2.49 10.49 -24.17
CA ILE A 215 1.26 11.24 -24.42
C ILE A 215 1.56 12.73 -24.43
N ASN A 216 2.31 13.27 -23.46
CA ASN A 216 2.68 14.68 -23.39
C ASN A 216 3.32 15.18 -24.70
N GLU A 217 4.30 14.43 -25.20
CA GLU A 217 5.03 14.75 -26.43
C GLU A 217 4.15 14.76 -27.69
N ASN A 218 2.98 14.10 -27.64
CA ASN A 218 2.08 13.92 -28.77
C ASN A 218 0.69 14.54 -28.58
N GLU A 219 0.34 15.03 -27.38
CA GLU A 219 -0.99 15.51 -27.00
C GLU A 219 -1.50 16.62 -27.93
N ALA A 220 -0.61 17.49 -28.41
CA ALA A 220 -0.96 18.58 -29.33
C ALA A 220 -1.59 18.10 -30.66
N LYS A 221 -1.38 16.82 -31.04
CA LYS A 221 -1.90 16.23 -32.28
C LYS A 221 -3.32 15.69 -32.13
N TYR A 222 -3.87 15.67 -30.93
CA TYR A 222 -5.14 15.02 -30.59
C TYR A 222 -6.11 16.01 -29.91
N ASP A 223 -7.40 15.80 -30.15
CA ASP A 223 -8.48 16.58 -29.55
C ASP A 223 -8.78 16.13 -28.12
N GLN A 224 -8.58 14.83 -27.85
CA GLN A 224 -8.81 14.23 -26.54
C GLN A 224 -7.90 13.02 -26.30
N ILE A 225 -7.62 12.76 -25.02
CA ILE A 225 -6.88 11.59 -24.56
C ILE A 225 -7.79 10.79 -23.65
N VAL A 226 -7.98 9.51 -23.95
CA VAL A 226 -8.80 8.60 -23.14
C VAL A 226 -7.88 7.64 -22.41
N VAL A 227 -8.01 7.55 -21.09
CA VAL A 227 -7.15 6.71 -20.25
C VAL A 227 -8.01 5.72 -19.46
N SER A 228 -7.71 4.43 -19.59
CA SER A 228 -8.50 3.38 -18.95
C SER A 228 -8.47 3.44 -17.43
N ARG A 229 -9.62 3.19 -16.82
CA ARG A 229 -9.75 2.90 -15.38
C ARG A 229 -9.00 1.62 -14.98
N SER A 230 -8.78 0.67 -15.88
CA SER A 230 -8.03 -0.57 -15.61
C SER A 230 -6.57 -0.33 -15.15
N LEU A 231 -6.07 0.91 -15.31
CA LEU A 231 -4.77 1.38 -14.85
C LEU A 231 -4.81 1.88 -13.38
N GLY A 232 -5.96 1.79 -12.70
CA GLY A 232 -6.15 2.16 -11.29
C GLY A 232 -6.62 3.61 -11.14
N VAL A 233 -5.74 4.48 -10.64
CA VAL A 233 -5.99 5.93 -10.45
C VAL A 233 -5.19 6.76 -11.46
N PRO A 234 -5.44 6.62 -12.78
CA PRO A 234 -4.60 7.18 -13.85
C PRO A 234 -4.41 8.70 -13.77
N HIS A 235 -5.40 9.43 -13.26
CA HIS A 235 -5.38 10.89 -13.19
C HIS A 235 -4.25 11.44 -12.30
N ILE A 236 -3.84 10.71 -11.26
CA ILE A 236 -2.72 11.10 -10.40
C ILE A 236 -1.41 11.04 -11.17
N TRP A 237 -1.25 10.00 -12.01
CA TRP A 237 -0.06 9.82 -12.84
C TRP A 237 0.04 10.88 -13.92
N VAL A 238 -1.08 11.19 -14.58
CA VAL A 238 -1.17 12.31 -15.52
C VAL A 238 -0.76 13.60 -14.81
N ALA A 239 -1.42 13.96 -13.70
CA ALA A 239 -1.11 15.19 -12.97
C ALA A 239 0.36 15.29 -12.54
N PHE A 240 0.95 14.19 -12.09
CA PHE A 240 2.34 14.14 -11.63
C PHE A 240 3.35 14.27 -12.77
N TYR A 241 3.23 13.45 -13.82
CA TYR A 241 4.21 13.40 -14.91
C TYR A 241 4.08 14.56 -15.90
N GLU A 242 2.86 15.04 -16.14
CA GLU A 242 2.60 16.28 -16.89
C GLU A 242 3.04 17.53 -16.12
N LYS A 243 3.28 17.41 -14.81
CA LYS A 243 3.57 18.54 -13.92
C LYS A 243 2.47 19.61 -13.98
N LEU A 244 1.21 19.18 -13.98
CA LEU A 244 0.07 20.09 -14.03
C LEU A 244 0.08 21.04 -12.83
N ASP A 245 -0.40 22.27 -13.04
CA ASP A 245 -0.65 23.21 -11.95
C ASP A 245 -1.62 22.55 -10.95
N PRO A 246 -1.23 22.39 -9.66
CA PRO A 246 -2.09 21.78 -8.65
C PRO A 246 -3.47 22.43 -8.53
N ARG A 247 -3.61 23.72 -8.88
CA ARG A 247 -4.89 24.43 -8.87
C ARG A 247 -5.88 23.82 -9.86
N LEU A 248 -5.43 23.42 -11.05
CA LEU A 248 -6.28 22.77 -12.05
C LEU A 248 -6.82 21.44 -11.55
N VAL A 249 -5.98 20.68 -10.84
CA VAL A 249 -6.36 19.39 -10.26
C VAL A 249 -7.33 19.58 -9.10
N GLN A 250 -7.12 20.61 -8.27
CA GLN A 250 -8.03 20.96 -7.17
C GLN A 250 -9.40 21.43 -7.68
N GLU A 251 -9.44 22.25 -8.74
CA GLU A 251 -10.70 22.68 -9.36
C GLU A 251 -11.45 21.50 -10.00
N ALA A 252 -10.73 20.59 -10.67
CA ALA A 252 -11.33 19.39 -11.22
C ALA A 252 -11.86 18.44 -10.13
N SER A 253 -11.15 18.32 -9.00
CA SER A 253 -11.54 17.42 -7.91
C SER A 253 -12.81 17.84 -7.20
N LEU A 254 -13.12 19.14 -7.15
CA LEU A 254 -14.43 19.62 -6.67
C LEU A 254 -15.57 19.08 -7.52
N LYS A 255 -15.42 19.11 -8.85
CA LYS A 255 -16.42 18.53 -9.78
C LYS A 255 -16.53 17.02 -9.65
N TRP A 256 -15.40 16.33 -9.44
CA TRP A 256 -15.42 14.89 -9.20
C TRP A 256 -16.14 14.54 -7.89
N ALA A 257 -15.99 15.38 -6.85
CA ALA A 257 -16.70 15.19 -5.58
C ALA A 257 -18.22 15.37 -5.73
N GLU A 258 -18.67 16.33 -6.53
CA GLU A 258 -20.10 16.48 -6.88
C GLU A 258 -20.61 15.22 -7.60
N GLN A 259 -19.87 14.72 -8.60
CA GLN A 259 -20.23 13.51 -9.33
C GLN A 259 -20.27 12.26 -8.45
N GLN A 260 -19.35 12.15 -7.48
CA GLN A 260 -19.32 11.07 -6.49
C GLN A 260 -20.61 11.06 -5.66
N GLN A 261 -21.03 12.24 -5.20
CA GLN A 261 -22.26 12.40 -4.44
C GLN A 261 -23.50 12.05 -5.26
N GLU A 262 -23.57 12.51 -6.52
CA GLU A 262 -24.68 12.19 -7.43
C GLU A 262 -24.76 10.71 -7.77
N SER A 263 -23.62 10.07 -7.99
CA SER A 263 -23.53 8.66 -8.37
C SER A 263 -23.58 7.70 -7.17
N GLY A 264 -23.51 8.23 -5.95
CA GLY A 264 -23.44 7.43 -4.72
C GLY A 264 -22.15 6.62 -4.56
N VAL A 265 -21.07 6.98 -5.27
CA VAL A 265 -19.78 6.29 -5.19
C VAL A 265 -18.82 7.02 -4.25
N VAL A 266 -17.90 6.28 -3.62
CA VAL A 266 -16.99 6.83 -2.61
C VAL A 266 -15.69 7.34 -3.23
N TYR A 267 -15.23 6.69 -4.31
CA TYR A 267 -13.92 6.95 -4.90
C TYR A 267 -14.02 7.43 -6.35
N THR A 268 -13.06 8.26 -6.78
CA THR A 268 -13.07 8.87 -8.13
C THR A 268 -12.91 7.83 -9.22
N ASP A 269 -12.14 6.78 -8.96
CA ASP A 269 -11.98 5.64 -9.85
C ASP A 269 -13.25 4.78 -9.96
N GLN A 270 -14.25 4.95 -9.09
CA GLN A 270 -15.56 4.30 -9.22
C GLN A 270 -16.52 5.09 -10.13
N LEU A 271 -16.20 6.34 -10.48
CA LEU A 271 -17.03 7.14 -11.40
C LEU A 271 -16.97 6.57 -12.81
N GLY A 272 -18.14 6.47 -13.47
CA GLY A 272 -18.28 5.99 -14.84
C GLY A 272 -17.30 6.63 -15.83
N SER A 273 -17.23 7.96 -15.82
CA SER A 273 -16.15 8.70 -16.47
C SER A 273 -15.95 10.07 -15.81
N TYR A 274 -14.73 10.60 -15.85
CA TYR A 274 -14.41 11.94 -15.34
C TYR A 274 -13.29 12.60 -16.15
N ARG A 275 -13.11 13.91 -16.01
CA ARG A 275 -12.21 14.72 -16.87
C ARG A 275 -11.17 15.51 -16.10
N LEU A 276 -9.99 15.67 -16.70
CA LEU A 276 -8.95 16.62 -16.31
C LEU A 276 -8.38 17.27 -17.60
N GLY A 277 -8.85 18.46 -17.95
CA GLY A 277 -8.48 19.08 -19.23
C GLY A 277 -8.90 18.23 -20.43
N LYS A 278 -7.95 17.89 -21.31
CA LYS A 278 -8.18 17.00 -22.48
C LYS A 278 -8.27 15.51 -22.11
N TYR A 279 -7.93 15.15 -20.89
CA TYR A 279 -7.93 13.77 -20.42
C TYR A 279 -9.33 13.35 -19.97
N ILE A 280 -9.77 12.21 -20.47
CA ILE A 280 -11.00 11.51 -20.09
C ILE A 280 -10.58 10.19 -19.45
N PHE A 281 -11.01 9.96 -18.22
CA PHE A 281 -10.73 8.74 -17.49
C PHE A 281 -12.01 7.92 -17.36
N GLY A 282 -11.94 6.61 -17.59
CA GLY A 282 -13.10 5.73 -17.51
C GLY A 282 -12.85 4.40 -18.20
N ASP A 283 -13.92 3.65 -18.40
CA ASP A 283 -13.85 2.40 -19.16
C ASP A 283 -13.63 2.69 -20.65
N ILE A 284 -12.83 1.86 -21.32
CA ILE A 284 -12.57 2.02 -22.75
C ILE A 284 -13.70 1.36 -23.54
N ASN A 285 -14.51 2.17 -24.23
CA ASN A 285 -15.35 1.72 -25.34
C ASN A 285 -14.88 2.37 -26.65
N LEU A 286 -14.14 1.60 -27.47
CA LEU A 286 -13.54 2.12 -28.70
C LEU A 286 -14.59 2.60 -29.71
N GLU A 287 -15.76 1.96 -29.77
CA GLU A 287 -16.84 2.34 -30.70
C GLU A 287 -17.44 3.69 -30.33
N ASP A 288 -17.68 3.92 -29.04
CA ASP A 288 -18.18 5.20 -28.52
C ASP A 288 -17.16 6.31 -28.76
N ILE A 289 -15.86 6.04 -28.55
CA ILE A 289 -14.79 7.01 -28.78
C ILE A 289 -14.70 7.38 -30.25
N VAL A 290 -14.72 6.41 -31.17
CA VAL A 290 -14.73 6.68 -32.63
C VAL A 290 -15.97 7.47 -33.04
N ARG A 291 -17.14 7.14 -32.48
CA ARG A 291 -18.40 7.84 -32.76
C ARG A 291 -18.36 9.33 -32.40
N THR A 292 -17.47 9.75 -31.50
CA THR A 292 -17.30 11.19 -31.20
C THR A 292 -16.74 12.00 -32.38
N GLY A 293 -16.13 11.35 -33.38
CA GLY A 293 -15.47 12.00 -34.52
C GLY A 293 -14.21 12.79 -34.16
N LYS A 294 -13.79 12.77 -32.89
CA LYS A 294 -12.61 13.47 -32.40
C LYS A 294 -11.36 12.64 -32.61
N LYS A 295 -10.26 13.31 -32.95
CA LYS A 295 -8.96 12.66 -33.03
C LYS A 295 -8.49 12.29 -31.63
N SER A 296 -8.49 11.00 -31.34
CA SER A 296 -8.40 10.47 -29.97
C SER A 296 -7.19 9.55 -29.83
N LEU A 297 -6.40 9.79 -28.78
CA LEU A 297 -5.35 8.90 -28.31
C LEU A 297 -5.86 8.11 -27.11
N VAL A 298 -5.74 6.78 -27.14
CA VAL A 298 -6.30 5.91 -26.09
C VAL A 298 -5.18 5.13 -25.39
N MET A 299 -5.08 5.28 -24.07
CA MET A 299 -4.13 4.59 -23.21
C MET A 299 -4.86 3.55 -22.36
N GLY A 300 -4.47 2.28 -22.47
CA GLY A 300 -5.13 1.19 -21.75
C GLY A 300 -4.27 -0.05 -21.64
N ARG A 301 -4.88 -1.12 -21.14
CA ARG A 301 -4.26 -2.44 -21.01
C ARG A 301 -4.37 -3.23 -22.32
N PRO A 302 -3.43 -4.15 -22.59
CA PRO A 302 -3.42 -4.92 -23.84
C PRO A 302 -4.74 -5.62 -24.18
N TRP A 303 -5.45 -6.15 -23.18
CA TRP A 303 -6.72 -6.87 -23.38
C TRP A 303 -7.91 -5.97 -23.72
N GLU A 304 -7.77 -4.65 -23.61
CA GLU A 304 -8.82 -3.68 -23.95
C GLU A 304 -8.85 -3.34 -25.46
N PHE A 305 -7.85 -3.81 -26.22
CA PHE A 305 -7.70 -3.50 -27.64
C PHE A 305 -7.84 -4.76 -28.52
N LYS A 306 -8.34 -4.57 -29.74
CA LYS A 306 -8.52 -5.65 -30.74
C LYS A 306 -7.30 -5.73 -31.67
N ALA A 307 -7.11 -6.90 -32.31
CA ALA A 307 -6.11 -7.04 -33.36
C ALA A 307 -6.40 -6.06 -34.52
N GLY A 308 -5.39 -5.31 -34.96
CA GLY A 308 -5.50 -4.33 -36.04
C GLY A 308 -5.67 -2.86 -35.60
N ASN A 309 -5.79 -2.58 -34.29
CA ASN A 309 -5.68 -1.21 -33.78
C ASN A 309 -4.28 -0.64 -34.08
N ASN A 310 -4.20 0.65 -34.43
CA ASN A 310 -2.94 1.34 -34.68
C ASN A 310 -2.24 1.66 -33.34
N ILE A 311 -1.43 0.71 -32.87
CA ILE A 311 -0.62 0.86 -31.66
C ILE A 311 0.57 1.77 -31.98
N VAL A 312 0.59 2.96 -31.37
CA VAL A 312 1.65 3.95 -31.58
C VAL A 312 2.74 3.87 -30.51
N LYS A 313 2.43 3.27 -29.36
CA LYS A 313 3.42 2.98 -28.30
C LYS A 313 2.98 1.77 -27.47
N THR A 314 3.96 0.93 -27.16
CA THR A 314 3.84 -0.16 -26.17
C THR A 314 4.82 0.12 -25.04
N VAL A 315 4.33 0.13 -23.80
CA VAL A 315 5.17 0.10 -22.60
C VAL A 315 5.13 -1.30 -22.03
N ASN A 316 6.29 -1.92 -21.89
CA ASN A 316 6.44 -3.28 -21.40
C ASN A 316 6.83 -3.28 -19.92
N TYR A 317 6.48 -4.34 -19.20
CA TYR A 317 7.12 -4.64 -17.92
C TYR A 317 8.62 -4.99 -18.11
N PRO A 318 9.43 -5.01 -17.03
CA PRO A 318 10.84 -5.40 -17.11
C PRO A 318 11.08 -6.80 -17.69
N ASN A 319 10.08 -7.70 -17.60
CA ASN A 319 10.11 -9.03 -18.21
C ASN A 319 9.68 -9.04 -19.70
N LEU A 320 9.58 -7.87 -20.34
CA LEU A 320 9.16 -7.65 -21.73
C LEU A 320 7.69 -7.97 -22.03
N ALA A 321 6.87 -8.33 -21.03
CA ALA A 321 5.44 -8.51 -21.23
C ALA A 321 4.76 -7.15 -21.51
N PRO A 322 3.89 -7.03 -22.53
CA PRO A 322 3.12 -5.81 -22.77
C PRO A 322 2.29 -5.41 -21.55
N HIS A 323 2.44 -4.16 -21.12
CA HIS A 323 1.77 -3.64 -19.92
C HIS A 323 0.72 -2.58 -20.26
N ILE A 324 1.13 -1.56 -21.02
CA ILE A 324 0.28 -0.44 -21.43
C ILE A 324 0.41 -0.29 -22.94
N LEU A 325 -0.73 -0.21 -23.63
CA LEU A 325 -0.77 0.15 -25.03
C LEU A 325 -1.34 1.56 -25.18
N ILE A 326 -0.78 2.30 -26.12
CA ILE A 326 -1.28 3.57 -26.58
C ILE A 326 -1.67 3.42 -28.04
N VAL A 327 -2.95 3.64 -28.32
CA VAL A 327 -3.57 3.43 -29.62
C VAL A 327 -4.06 4.77 -30.17
N ASP A 328 -3.65 5.09 -31.39
CA ASP A 328 -4.28 6.15 -32.17
C ASP A 328 -5.49 5.55 -32.88
N LEU A 329 -6.68 6.05 -32.57
CA LEU A 329 -7.89 5.52 -33.18
C LEU A 329 -8.10 5.98 -34.62
N GLY A 330 -7.38 7.02 -35.09
CA GLY A 330 -7.50 7.57 -36.44
C GLY A 330 -8.93 8.02 -36.76
N VAL A 331 -9.15 9.32 -36.95
CA VAL A 331 -10.42 9.73 -37.57
C VAL A 331 -10.31 9.35 -39.04
N LYS A 332 -11.21 8.47 -39.52
CA LYS A 332 -11.39 8.27 -40.96
C LYS A 332 -11.98 9.52 -41.59
#